data_AF-A0A9C7TES8-F1
#
_entry.id   AF-A0A9C7TES8-F1
#
_cell.length_a   1.000
_cell.length_b   1.000
_cell.length_c   1.000
_cell.angle_alpha   90.00
_cell.angle_beta   90.00
_cell.angle_gamma   90.00
#
_symmetry.space_group_name_H-M   'P 1'
#
loop_
_entity.id
_entity.type
_entity.pdbx_description
1 polymer ?
#
loop_
_entity_poly.entity_id
_entity_poly.type
_entity_poly.pdbx_seq_one_letter_code
_entity_poly.pdbx_strand_id
1 'polypeptide(L)'
;MEDWIRSVEVEAPTVEEAIDRALEQLGRSRDEVEVEVISEPRKKLFGGQPARVRVREKFRSKEEGFRRIVQHIFDLMKIPVPFQLDTSDGDFRILIEPGHDAGMVIGKYGQTADALEHILWKIAKSQFDHKGRVFIEVGGYRERQQEKLRRHIQQSIRYVLDTGRWVALEPLT
;
A
#
# COMPACT_ATOMS: atom_id res chain seq x y z
N MET A 1 -13.55 7.06 1.90
CA MET A 1 -12.19 6.52 2.14
C MET A 1 -12.00 5.27 1.27
N GLU A 2 -12.21 5.40 -0.05
CA GLU A 2 -12.15 4.29 -1.03
C GLU A 2 -11.61 4.77 -2.41
N ASP A 3 -10.99 5.96 -2.48
CA ASP A 3 -10.67 6.68 -3.74
C ASP A 3 -9.44 6.17 -4.52
N TRP A 4 -8.89 5.01 -4.18
CA TRP A 4 -7.69 4.47 -4.86
C TRP A 4 -7.99 3.29 -5.79
N ILE A 5 -9.21 2.72 -5.73
CA ILE A 5 -9.73 1.84 -6.79
C ILE A 5 -10.41 2.75 -7.80
N ARG A 6 -9.98 2.69 -9.05
CA ARG A 6 -10.59 3.49 -10.11
C ARG A 6 -12.07 3.14 -10.17
N SER A 7 -12.90 4.15 -9.90
CA SER A 7 -14.33 4.00 -9.82
C SER A 7 -15.01 5.20 -10.47
N VAL A 8 -16.22 4.95 -10.96
CA VAL A 8 -17.10 5.98 -11.49
C VAL A 8 -18.48 5.80 -10.89
N GLU A 9 -19.12 6.92 -10.58
CA GLU A 9 -20.53 6.95 -10.24
C GLU A 9 -21.30 7.59 -11.38
N VAL A 10 -22.31 6.90 -11.86
CA VAL A 10 -23.10 7.35 -13.01
C VAL A 10 -24.59 7.28 -12.68
N GLU A 11 -25.31 8.32 -13.08
CA GLU A 11 -26.77 8.38 -13.02
C GLU A 11 -27.35 8.23 -14.43
N ALA A 12 -28.40 7.41 -14.56
CA ALA A 12 -29.14 7.23 -15.82
C ALA A 12 -30.60 6.82 -15.55
N PRO A 13 -31.50 6.94 -16.53
CA PRO A 13 -32.90 6.52 -16.39
C PRO A 13 -33.09 5.07 -15.91
N THR A 14 -32.18 4.16 -16.25
CA THR A 14 -32.22 2.74 -15.83
C THR A 14 -30.89 2.29 -15.25
N VAL A 15 -30.91 1.20 -14.46
CA VAL A 15 -29.69 0.61 -13.88
C VAL A 15 -28.75 0.13 -14.99
N GLU A 16 -29.28 -0.53 -16.02
CA GLU A 16 -28.50 -1.03 -17.16
C GLU A 16 -27.80 0.11 -17.91
N GLU A 17 -28.53 1.19 -18.20
CA GLU A 17 -27.94 2.35 -18.89
C GLU A 17 -26.88 3.06 -18.03
N ALA A 18 -27.07 3.08 -16.71
CA ALA A 18 -26.08 3.64 -15.79
C ALA A 18 -24.81 2.78 -15.76
N ILE A 19 -24.96 1.46 -15.84
CA ILE A 19 -23.86 0.49 -15.94
C ILE A 19 -23.10 0.68 -17.25
N ASP A 20 -23.77 0.72 -18.39
CA ASP A 20 -23.13 0.82 -19.71
C ASP A 20 -22.29 2.09 -19.83
N ARG A 21 -22.85 3.23 -19.40
CA ARG A 21 -22.13 4.51 -19.35
C ARG A 21 -20.92 4.46 -18.41
N ALA A 22 -21.05 3.80 -17.26
CA ALA A 22 -19.95 3.65 -16.32
C ALA A 22 -18.82 2.75 -16.87
N LEU A 23 -19.17 1.66 -17.56
CA LEU A 23 -18.21 0.78 -18.25
C LEU A 23 -17.45 1.53 -19.34
N GLU A 24 -18.15 2.33 -20.14
CA GLU A 24 -17.56 3.16 -21.19
C GLU A 24 -16.57 4.19 -20.61
N GLN A 25 -16.94 4.87 -19.52
CA GLN A 25 -16.04 5.83 -18.84
C GLN A 25 -14.80 5.16 -18.23
N LEU A 26 -14.94 3.94 -17.69
CA LEU A 26 -13.80 3.18 -17.16
C LEU A 26 -12.95 2.55 -18.26
N GLY A 27 -13.49 2.35 -19.47
CA GLY A 27 -12.84 1.62 -20.55
C GLY A 27 -12.64 0.15 -20.21
N ARG A 28 -13.61 -0.48 -19.52
CA ARG A 28 -13.54 -1.85 -19.01
C ARG A 28 -14.78 -2.65 -19.39
N SER A 29 -14.65 -3.97 -19.41
CA SER A 29 -15.79 -4.87 -19.60
C SER A 29 -16.51 -5.20 -18.29
N ARG A 30 -17.74 -5.73 -18.41
CA ARG A 30 -18.62 -6.07 -17.26
C ARG A 30 -17.99 -7.08 -16.28
N ASP A 31 -17.19 -8.01 -16.79
CA ASP A 31 -16.49 -9.02 -16.00
C ASP A 31 -15.29 -8.46 -15.23
N GLU A 32 -14.69 -7.36 -15.71
CA GLU A 32 -13.56 -6.65 -15.09
C GLU A 32 -13.96 -5.66 -13.99
N VAL A 33 -15.26 -5.53 -13.69
CA VAL A 33 -15.74 -4.56 -12.72
C VAL A 33 -16.70 -5.15 -11.69
N GLU A 34 -16.75 -4.52 -10.53
CA GLU A 34 -17.76 -4.70 -9.51
C GLU A 34 -18.76 -3.56 -9.57
N VAL A 35 -20.05 -3.87 -9.43
CA VAL A 35 -21.12 -2.88 -9.56
C VAL A 35 -22.00 -2.89 -8.32
N GLU A 36 -22.11 -1.71 -7.73
CA GLU A 36 -22.96 -1.40 -6.60
C GLU A 36 -24.10 -0.50 -7.09
N VAL A 37 -25.34 -0.96 -6.93
CA VAL A 37 -26.52 -0.13 -7.21
C VAL A 37 -26.77 0.75 -6.00
N ILE A 38 -26.46 2.04 -6.10
CA ILE A 38 -26.65 3.03 -5.03
C ILE A 38 -28.13 3.38 -4.88
N SER A 39 -28.84 3.55 -6.00
CA SER A 39 -30.29 3.77 -5.96
C SER A 39 -30.99 3.26 -7.22
N GLU A 40 -32.15 2.63 -7.02
CA GLU A 40 -33.02 2.20 -8.11
C GLU A 40 -33.87 3.35 -8.67
N PRO A 41 -34.24 3.29 -9.97
CA PRO A 41 -35.08 4.31 -10.59
C PRO A 41 -36.49 4.26 -10.03
N ARG A 42 -37.04 5.43 -9.67
CA ARG A 42 -38.41 5.55 -9.13
C ARG A 42 -39.19 6.69 -9.79
N LYS A 43 -40.44 6.41 -10.16
CA LYS A 43 -41.40 7.45 -10.58
C LYS A 43 -42.04 8.08 -9.34
N LYS A 44 -42.10 9.42 -9.27
CA LYS A 44 -42.83 10.18 -8.25
C LYS A 44 -43.89 11.06 -8.93
N LEU A 45 -44.85 11.55 -8.15
CA LEU A 45 -45.96 12.39 -8.64
C LEU A 45 -45.47 13.72 -9.27
N PHE A 46 -44.28 14.19 -8.90
CA PHE A 46 -43.60 15.34 -9.49
C PHE A 46 -42.13 14.97 -9.72
N GLY A 47 -41.80 14.55 -10.95
CA GLY A 47 -40.46 14.13 -11.34
C GLY A 47 -40.13 12.65 -11.06
N GLY A 48 -38.89 12.26 -11.36
CA GLY A 48 -38.38 10.90 -11.15
C GLY A 48 -36.99 10.92 -10.52
N GLN A 49 -36.63 9.84 -9.85
CA GLN A 49 -35.27 9.59 -9.40
C GLN A 49 -34.60 8.66 -10.43
N PRO A 50 -33.46 9.05 -11.04
CA PRO A 50 -32.72 8.17 -11.93
C PRO A 50 -32.09 7.02 -11.12
N ALA A 51 -31.74 5.95 -11.82
CA ALA A 51 -30.85 4.95 -11.28
C ALA A 51 -29.46 5.56 -11.03
N ARG A 52 -28.80 5.16 -9.94
CA ARG A 52 -27.42 5.53 -9.65
C ARG A 52 -26.63 4.28 -9.35
N VAL A 53 -25.50 4.11 -10.02
CA VAL A 53 -24.59 2.99 -9.81
C VAL A 53 -23.19 3.49 -9.54
N ARG A 54 -22.44 2.74 -8.73
CA ARG A 54 -20.99 2.86 -8.60
C ARG A 54 -20.36 1.64 -9.24
N VAL A 55 -19.44 1.86 -10.16
CA VAL A 55 -18.69 0.80 -10.82
C VAL A 55 -17.23 0.95 -10.43
N ARG A 56 -16.61 -0.15 -9.97
CA ARG A 56 -15.23 -0.22 -9.50
C ARG A 56 -14.46 -1.25 -10.32
N GLU A 57 -13.22 -0.96 -10.69
CA GLU A 57 -12.35 -2.01 -11.26
C GLU A 57 -12.20 -3.18 -10.28
N LYS A 58 -12.38 -4.42 -10.76
CA LYS A 58 -11.96 -5.63 -10.04
C LYS A 58 -10.45 -5.81 -10.17
N PHE A 59 -9.83 -6.27 -9.09
CA PHE A 59 -8.50 -6.85 -9.18
C PHE A 59 -8.62 -8.31 -9.59
N ARG A 60 -7.73 -8.80 -10.48
CA ARG A 60 -7.71 -10.21 -10.88
C ARG A 60 -7.28 -11.10 -9.72
N SER A 61 -6.53 -10.55 -8.77
CA SER A 61 -6.17 -11.22 -7.52
C SER A 61 -5.87 -10.22 -6.40
N LYS A 62 -5.86 -10.69 -5.14
CA LYS A 62 -5.46 -9.89 -3.98
C LYS A 62 -4.01 -9.36 -4.12
N GLU A 63 -3.13 -10.15 -4.73
CA GLU A 63 -1.72 -9.80 -4.96
C GLU A 63 -1.58 -8.68 -5.98
N GLU A 64 -2.37 -8.71 -7.06
CA GLU A 64 -2.40 -7.62 -8.04
C GLU A 64 -2.92 -6.32 -7.40
N GLY A 65 -4.04 -6.40 -6.66
CA GLY A 65 -4.60 -5.26 -5.96
C GLY A 65 -3.62 -4.67 -4.95
N PHE A 66 -3.01 -5.51 -4.13
CA PHE A 66 -2.02 -5.07 -3.14
C PHE A 66 -0.78 -4.44 -3.80
N ARG A 67 -0.26 -5.04 -4.88
CA ARG A 67 0.86 -4.47 -5.65
C ARG A 67 0.53 -3.07 -6.17
N ARG A 68 -0.67 -2.84 -6.71
CA ARG A 68 -1.10 -1.50 -7.18
C ARG A 68 -1.13 -0.48 -6.04
N ILE A 69 -1.58 -0.88 -4.85
CA ILE A 69 -1.58 -0.01 -3.66
C ILE A 69 -0.17 0.38 -3.25
N VAL A 70 0.73 -0.60 -3.14
CA VAL A 70 2.13 -0.34 -2.75
C VAL A 70 2.77 0.64 -3.73
N GLN A 71 2.59 0.41 -5.03
CA GLN A 71 3.08 1.32 -6.07
C GLN A 71 2.49 2.72 -5.92
N HIS A 72 1.18 2.84 -5.73
CA HIS A 72 0.52 4.12 -5.57
C HIS A 72 1.03 4.90 -4.34
N ILE A 73 1.25 4.22 -3.22
CA ILE A 73 1.80 4.84 -2.01
C ILE A 73 3.23 5.33 -2.26
N PHE A 74 4.08 4.53 -2.92
CA PHE A 74 5.43 4.95 -3.29
C PHE A 74 5.42 6.15 -4.24
N ASP A 75 4.50 6.19 -5.21
CA ASP A 75 4.32 7.32 -6.12
C ASP A 75 3.91 8.59 -5.36
N LEU A 76 2.96 8.49 -4.43
CA LEU A 76 2.53 9.61 -3.57
C LEU A 76 3.67 10.13 -2.68
N MET A 77 4.50 9.22 -2.18
CA MET A 77 5.70 9.56 -1.41
C MET A 77 6.86 10.06 -2.29
N LYS A 78 6.72 10.00 -3.62
CA LYS A 78 7.75 10.33 -4.62
C LYS A 78 9.03 9.51 -4.42
N ILE A 79 8.88 8.23 -4.11
CA ILE A 79 9.98 7.27 -3.97
C ILE A 79 9.97 6.37 -5.21
N PRO A 80 10.84 6.61 -6.20
CA PRO A 80 10.84 5.88 -7.47
C PRO A 80 11.55 4.52 -7.33
N VAL A 81 11.05 3.65 -6.45
CA VAL A 81 11.68 2.37 -6.14
C VAL A 81 10.91 1.21 -6.76
N PRO A 82 11.55 0.40 -7.62
CA PRO A 82 10.95 -0.85 -8.06
C PRO A 82 10.94 -1.86 -6.92
N PHE A 83 9.92 -2.70 -6.87
CA PHE A 83 9.83 -3.77 -5.89
C PHE A 83 9.23 -5.04 -6.50
N GLN A 84 9.57 -6.18 -5.90
CA GLN A 84 8.90 -7.45 -6.13
C GLN A 84 7.97 -7.74 -4.96
N LEU A 85 6.84 -8.38 -5.23
CA LEU A 85 5.93 -8.86 -4.19
C LEU A 85 6.04 -10.38 -4.15
N ASP A 86 6.70 -10.91 -3.11
CA ASP A 86 6.68 -12.32 -2.77
C ASP A 86 5.48 -12.61 -1.87
N THR A 87 4.74 -13.65 -2.22
CA THR A 87 3.53 -14.08 -1.52
C THR A 87 3.60 -15.51 -1.02
N SER A 88 4.83 -16.04 -0.95
CA SER A 88 5.12 -17.35 -0.38
C SER A 88 4.70 -17.38 1.10
N ASP A 89 4.33 -18.56 1.58
CA ASP A 89 3.94 -18.80 2.98
C ASP A 89 2.69 -18.04 3.47
N GLY A 90 1.98 -17.36 2.58
CA GLY A 90 0.76 -16.61 2.92
C GLY A 90 0.98 -15.20 3.46
N ASP A 91 2.23 -14.74 3.54
CA ASP A 91 2.60 -13.35 3.85
C ASP A 91 2.68 -12.51 2.56
N PHE A 92 2.73 -11.18 2.69
CA PHE A 92 3.10 -10.25 1.61
C PHE A 92 4.45 -9.61 1.92
N ARG A 93 5.48 -9.99 1.17
CA ARG A 93 6.85 -9.47 1.30
C ARG A 93 7.19 -8.56 0.11
N ILE A 94 7.41 -7.28 0.40
CA ILE A 94 7.81 -6.26 -0.56
C ILE A 94 9.34 -6.27 -0.59
N LEU A 95 9.91 -6.89 -1.62
CA LEU A 95 11.35 -7.03 -1.80
C LEU A 95 11.87 -5.88 -2.65
N ILE A 96 12.81 -5.13 -2.09
CA ILE A 96 13.41 -3.95 -2.71
C ILE A 96 14.92 -4.18 -2.82
N GLU A 97 15.44 -3.98 -4.02
CA GLU A 97 16.87 -4.05 -4.27
C GLU A 97 17.61 -2.88 -3.59
N PRO A 98 18.83 -3.10 -3.06
CA PRO A 98 19.63 -2.02 -2.51
C PRO A 98 19.90 -0.92 -3.54
N GLY A 99 19.71 0.34 -3.14
CA GLY A 99 19.93 1.48 -4.03
C GLY A 99 19.80 2.81 -3.31
N HIS A 100 20.07 3.90 -4.04
CA HIS A 100 20.01 5.27 -3.50
C HIS A 100 18.62 5.58 -2.90
N ASP A 101 17.56 5.26 -3.63
CA ASP A 101 16.18 5.57 -3.22
C ASP A 101 15.62 4.59 -2.17
N ALA A 102 16.23 3.41 -2.03
CA ALA A 102 15.81 2.41 -1.04
C ALA A 102 16.00 2.93 0.41
N GLY A 103 16.95 3.85 0.62
CA GLY A 103 17.14 4.53 1.91
C GLY A 103 15.93 5.35 2.34
N MET A 104 15.13 5.86 1.39
CA MET A 104 13.92 6.64 1.68
C MET A 104 12.79 5.76 2.21
N VAL A 105 12.66 4.53 1.70
CA VAL A 105 11.66 3.56 2.18
C VAL A 105 11.99 3.11 3.61
N ILE A 106 13.27 2.91 3.89
CA ILE A 106 13.73 2.52 5.23
C ILE A 106 13.49 3.67 6.22
N GLY A 107 13.86 4.90 5.85
CA GLY A 107 13.82 6.05 6.74
C GLY A 107 14.84 5.95 7.89
N LYS A 108 14.78 6.92 8.81
CA LYS A 108 15.70 6.94 9.95
C LYS A 108 15.42 5.75 10.87
N TYR A 109 16.45 4.93 11.12
CA TYR A 109 16.36 3.72 11.95
C TYR A 109 15.29 2.69 11.52
N GLY A 110 14.78 2.73 10.28
CA GLY A 110 13.72 1.82 9.84
C GLY A 110 12.28 2.29 10.11
N GLN A 111 12.09 3.47 10.71
CA GLN A 111 10.77 3.95 11.12
C GLN A 111 9.79 4.13 9.96
N THR A 112 10.27 4.49 8.76
CA THR A 112 9.40 4.64 7.58
C THR A 112 8.92 3.28 7.10
N ALA A 113 9.80 2.28 7.07
CA ALA A 113 9.44 0.92 6.70
C ALA A 113 8.40 0.35 7.66
N ASP A 114 8.62 0.47 8.98
CA ASP A 114 7.68 -0.03 9.99
C ASP A 114 6.29 0.64 9.89
N ALA A 115 6.26 1.96 9.65
CA ALA A 115 5.01 2.68 9.46
C ALA A 115 4.27 2.24 8.18
N LEU A 116 5.01 2.03 7.09
CA LEU A 116 4.47 1.54 5.83
C LEU A 116 3.94 0.11 5.99
N GLU A 117 4.71 -0.81 6.59
CA GLU A 117 4.28 -2.17 6.90
C GLU A 117 2.96 -2.17 7.69
N HIS A 118 2.85 -1.31 8.70
CA HIS A 118 1.63 -1.20 9.50
C HIS A 118 0.41 -0.75 8.68
N ILE A 119 0.56 0.34 7.91
CA ILE A 119 -0.51 0.88 7.07
C ILE A 119 -0.92 -0.13 6.00
N LEU A 120 0.06 -0.72 5.32
CA LEU A 120 -0.16 -1.71 4.28
C LEU A 120 -0.82 -2.98 4.82
N TRP A 121 -0.45 -3.43 6.02
CA TRP A 121 -1.14 -4.54 6.69
C TRP A 121 -2.61 -4.22 6.98
N LYS A 122 -2.92 -3.00 7.48
CA LYS A 122 -4.31 -2.58 7.70
C LYS A 122 -5.11 -2.56 6.41
N ILE A 123 -4.51 -2.08 5.33
CA ILE A 123 -5.13 -2.06 4.00
C ILE A 123 -5.33 -3.50 3.50
N ALA A 124 -4.30 -4.34 3.55
CA ALA A 124 -4.38 -5.72 3.10
C ALA A 124 -5.49 -6.51 3.83
N LYS A 125 -5.59 -6.32 5.15
CA LYS A 125 -6.63 -6.94 5.97
C LYS A 125 -8.03 -6.45 5.61
N SER A 126 -8.21 -5.14 5.44
CA SER A 126 -9.55 -4.56 5.22
C SER A 126 -10.06 -4.72 3.78
N GLN A 127 -9.17 -4.69 2.78
CA GLN A 127 -9.54 -4.66 1.36
C GLN A 127 -9.46 -6.02 0.68
N PHE A 128 -8.64 -6.92 1.20
CA PHE A 128 -8.37 -8.22 0.56
C PHE A 128 -8.58 -9.42 1.50
N ASP A 129 -9.16 -9.20 2.69
CA ASP A 129 -9.26 -10.21 3.77
C ASP A 129 -7.92 -10.92 4.03
N HIS A 130 -6.81 -10.21 3.85
CA HIS A 130 -5.48 -10.80 4.01
C HIS A 130 -5.18 -11.03 5.50
N LYS A 131 -4.81 -12.27 5.84
CA LYS A 131 -4.53 -12.71 7.22
C LYS A 131 -3.04 -12.83 7.54
N GLY A 132 -2.20 -12.86 6.50
CA GLY A 132 -0.75 -12.90 6.64
C GLY A 132 -0.17 -11.58 7.11
N ARG A 133 1.14 -11.58 7.30
CA ARG A 133 1.91 -10.40 7.66
C ARG A 133 2.30 -9.63 6.40
N VAL A 134 2.59 -8.34 6.58
CA VAL A 134 3.16 -7.50 5.53
C VAL A 134 4.54 -7.06 5.97
N PHE A 135 5.53 -7.23 5.10
CA PHE A 135 6.93 -6.90 5.36
C PHE A 135 7.54 -6.11 4.21
N ILE A 136 8.49 -5.23 4.53
CA ILE A 136 9.36 -4.55 3.58
C ILE A 136 10.79 -5.03 3.83
N GLU A 137 11.39 -5.65 2.82
CA GLU A 137 12.75 -6.13 2.87
C GLU A 137 13.62 -5.40 1.86
N VAL A 138 14.68 -4.75 2.35
CA VAL A 138 15.63 -4.03 1.51
C VAL A 138 16.98 -4.74 1.56
N GLY A 139 17.28 -5.56 0.56
CA GLY A 139 18.41 -6.49 0.43
C GLY A 139 19.41 -6.57 1.60
N GLY A 140 19.02 -7.20 2.72
CA GLY A 140 19.87 -7.42 3.90
C GLY A 140 20.16 -6.18 4.78
N TYR A 141 19.37 -5.10 4.66
CA TYR A 141 19.56 -3.87 5.45
C TYR A 141 19.59 -4.14 6.95
N ARG A 142 18.67 -4.98 7.47
CA ARG A 142 18.59 -5.30 8.90
C ARG A 142 19.90 -5.91 9.41
N GLU A 143 20.50 -6.82 8.64
CA GLU A 143 21.80 -7.45 8.99
C GLU A 143 22.94 -6.43 8.94
N ARG A 144 23.01 -5.62 7.88
CA ARG A 144 24.03 -4.55 7.76
C ARG A 144 23.92 -3.51 8.87
N GLN A 145 22.71 -3.18 9.31
CA GLN A 145 22.51 -2.26 10.44
C GLN A 145 22.91 -2.87 11.76
N GLN A 146 22.54 -4.12 12.04
CA GLN A 146 22.98 -4.80 13.25
C GLN A 146 24.50 -4.84 13.34
N GLU A 147 25.18 -5.11 12.23
CA GLU A 147 26.63 -5.15 12.21
C GLU A 147 27.27 -3.77 12.39
N LYS A 148 26.72 -2.73 11.77
CA LYS A 148 27.16 -1.34 11.98
C LYS A 148 26.96 -0.90 13.43
N LEU A 149 25.80 -1.19 14.01
CA LEU A 149 25.49 -0.85 15.39
C LEU A 149 26.44 -1.55 16.36
N ARG A 150 26.66 -2.86 16.16
CA ARG A 150 27.61 -3.64 16.96
C ARG A 150 29.01 -3.05 16.90
N ARG A 151 29.48 -2.68 15.70
CA ARG A 151 30.79 -2.01 15.52
C ARG A 151 30.85 -0.67 16.24
N HIS A 152 29.81 0.16 16.13
CA HIS A 152 29.75 1.46 16.78
C HIS A 152 29.78 1.34 18.31
N ILE A 153 28.98 0.44 18.88
CA ILE A 153 28.99 0.17 20.33
C ILE A 153 30.36 -0.32 20.80
N GLN A 154 31.00 -1.24 20.06
CA GLN A 154 32.34 -1.72 20.41
C GLN A 154 33.40 -0.61 20.39
N GLN A 155 33.32 0.30 19.41
CA GLN A 155 34.20 1.47 19.34
C GLN A 155 33.96 2.44 20.49
N SER A 156 32.70 2.72 20.83
CA SER A 156 32.34 3.58 21.96
C SER A 156 32.82 3.00 23.28
N ILE A 157 32.65 1.69 23.50
CA ILE A 157 33.19 1.00 24.70
C ILE A 157 34.70 1.18 24.77
N ARG A 158 35.42 0.92 23.68
CA ARG A 158 36.88 1.04 23.65
C ARG A 158 37.34 2.47 23.97
N TYR A 159 36.69 3.46 23.37
CA TYR A 159 37.00 4.87 23.64
C TYR A 159 36.76 5.24 25.12
N VAL A 160 35.67 4.79 25.73
CA VAL A 160 35.39 5.04 27.15
C VAL A 160 36.44 4.38 28.04
N LEU A 161 36.85 3.15 27.73
CA LEU A 161 37.89 2.42 28.47
C LEU A 161 39.26 3.10 28.35
N ASP A 162 39.62 3.58 27.16
CA ASP A 162 40.94 4.16 26.88
C ASP A 162 41.05 5.61 27.40
N THR A 163 39.96 6.39 27.37
CA THR A 163 39.99 7.83 27.65
C THR A 163 39.30 8.24 28.95
N GLY A 164 38.46 7.37 29.53
CA GLY A 164 37.62 7.67 30.69
C GLY A 164 36.50 8.69 30.42
N ARG A 165 36.33 9.15 29.18
CA ARG A 165 35.30 10.13 28.80
C ARG A 165 34.02 9.42 28.38
N TRP A 166 32.88 9.96 28.79
CA TRP A 166 31.57 9.43 28.40
C TRP A 166 31.24 9.70 26.92
N VAL A 167 30.45 8.80 26.32
CA VAL A 167 29.96 8.90 24.93
C VAL A 167 28.44 8.79 24.93
N ALA A 168 27.77 9.74 24.30
CA ALA A 168 26.33 9.63 24.02
C ALA A 168 26.11 8.67 22.85
N LEU A 169 25.27 7.65 23.03
CA LEU A 169 24.82 6.79 21.94
C LEU A 169 23.58 7.39 21.29
N GLU A 170 23.48 7.21 19.97
CA GLU A 170 22.21 7.45 19.28
C GLU A 170 21.13 6.48 19.81
N PRO A 171 19.86 6.93 19.88
CA PRO A 171 18.78 6.11 20.40
C PRO A 171 18.58 4.83 19.58
N LEU A 172 18.44 3.71 20.27
CA LEU A 172 18.17 2.39 19.69
C LEU A 172 16.65 2.21 19.65
N THR A 173 16.09 2.02 18.46
CA THR A 173 14.69 1.61 18.26
C THR A 173 14.66 0.41 17.34
#